data_AF-A0A371X2Y0-F1
#
_entry.id   AF-A0A371X2Y0-F1
#
_cell.length_a   1.000
_cell.length_b   1.000
_cell.length_c   1.000
_cell.angle_alpha   90.00
_cell.angle_beta   90.00
_cell.angle_gamma   90.00
#
_symmetry.space_group_name_H-M   'P 1'
#
loop_
_entity.id
_entity.type
_entity.pdbx_description
1 polymer ?
#
loop_
_entity_poly.entity_id
_entity_poly.type
_entity_poly.pdbx_seq_one_letter_code
_entity_poly.pdbx_strand_id
1 'polypeptide(L)'
;MEMVACHAAAKRAFDFCFELLARPMAYGSHELGKMATQAELVANSFRDEMQARMVFVIPGRHASLYDVNAPFGEAVEDAFPSASIDIQEAGNCIALGRWTAAVMHLMRALEVGLAAMAEHFSVGPAENWNKVLNQLEAALRASDRATVGAEGEQWAAEAGTHFRFIKNAWRNHAMHARERYDEERAVAIYSNAKSFMQHLAVKMVEDGGVPPEDRSNVR
;
A
#
# COMPACT_ATOMS: atom_id res chain seq x y z
N MET A 1 11.60 19.24 -1.41
CA MET A 1 10.91 20.51 -1.09
C MET A 1 11.98 21.57 -0.87
N GLU A 2 12.01 22.61 -1.69
CA GLU A 2 12.99 23.69 -1.54
C GLU A 2 12.38 24.82 -0.69
N MET A 3 13.06 25.17 0.41
CA MET A 3 12.67 26.20 1.39
C MET A 3 13.61 27.40 1.26
N VAL A 4 13.46 28.16 0.16
CA VAL A 4 14.44 29.15 -0.29
C VAL A 4 14.58 30.32 0.69
N ALA A 5 13.47 30.84 1.22
CA ALA A 5 13.50 31.96 2.15
C ALA A 5 14.05 31.54 3.52
N CYS A 6 13.62 30.37 4.04
CA CYS A 6 14.17 29.81 5.26
C CYS A 6 15.67 29.51 5.13
N HIS A 7 16.10 28.95 3.99
CA HIS A 7 17.50 28.68 3.71
C HIS A 7 18.33 29.97 3.70
N ALA A 8 17.85 31.01 3.00
CA ALA A 8 18.53 32.30 2.95
C ALA A 8 18.59 32.99 4.33
N ALA A 9 17.53 32.89 5.13
CA ALA A 9 17.51 33.40 6.50
C ALA A 9 18.50 32.63 7.40
N ALA A 10 18.52 31.30 7.31
CA ALA A 10 19.45 30.45 8.07
C ALA A 10 20.91 30.76 7.73
N LYS A 11 21.22 30.97 6.43
CA LYS A 11 22.57 31.37 6.02
C LYS A 11 22.97 32.74 6.62
N ARG A 12 22.11 33.75 6.50
CA ARG A 12 22.39 35.09 7.07
C ARG A 12 22.56 35.05 8.59
N ALA A 13 21.72 34.27 9.27
CA ALA A 13 21.81 34.06 10.71
C ALA A 13 23.13 33.39 11.10
N PHE A 14 23.55 32.36 10.37
CA PHE A 14 24.82 31.68 10.59
C PHE A 14 26.01 32.62 10.40
N ASP A 15 26.08 33.32 9.27
CA ASP A 15 27.16 34.26 8.97
C ASP A 15 27.26 35.34 10.06
N PHE A 16 26.12 35.91 10.46
CA PHE A 16 26.05 36.91 11.53
C PHE A 16 26.54 36.37 12.87
N CYS A 17 26.03 35.21 13.30
CA CYS A 17 26.42 34.61 14.57
C CYS A 17 27.90 34.23 14.57
N PHE A 18 28.43 33.73 13.45
CA PHE A 18 29.84 33.39 13.31
C PHE A 18 30.73 34.63 13.46
N GLU A 19 30.41 35.71 12.76
CA GLU A 19 31.13 36.99 12.89
C GLU A 19 31.04 37.60 14.28
N LEU A 20 29.89 37.46 14.94
CA LEU A 20 29.70 37.95 16.30
C LEU A 20 30.54 37.14 17.30
N LEU A 21 30.51 35.81 17.20
CA LEU A 21 31.20 34.88 18.08
C LEU A 21 32.72 34.87 17.90
N ALA A 22 33.21 35.28 16.73
CA ALA A 22 34.64 35.42 16.44
C ALA A 22 35.30 36.64 17.13
N ARG A 23 34.52 37.53 17.75
CA ARG A 23 35.04 38.76 18.39
C ARG A 23 35.57 38.43 19.79
N PRO A 24 36.77 38.93 20.17
CA PRO A 24 37.32 38.73 21.50
C PRO A 24 36.69 39.71 22.49
N MET A 25 35.41 39.50 22.82
CA MET A 25 34.65 40.34 23.75
C MET A 25 33.73 39.51 24.64
N ALA A 26 33.30 40.08 25.77
CA ALA A 26 32.24 39.50 26.58
C ALA A 26 30.88 39.73 25.92
N TYR A 27 30.05 38.69 25.85
CA TYR A 27 28.70 38.76 25.29
C TYR A 27 27.70 39.22 26.34
N GLY A 28 27.21 40.45 26.22
CA GLY A 28 26.18 41.00 27.08
C GLY A 28 24.78 40.72 26.55
N SER A 29 23.77 41.24 27.25
CA SER A 29 22.36 41.10 26.85
C SER A 29 22.08 41.64 25.44
N HIS A 30 22.85 42.62 24.96
CA HIS A 30 22.69 43.19 23.63
C HIS A 30 23.10 42.22 22.52
N GLU A 31 24.26 41.59 22.66
CA GLU A 31 24.78 40.59 21.71
C GLU A 31 23.89 39.35 21.67
N LEU A 32 23.49 38.86 22.84
CA LEU A 32 22.54 37.76 22.97
C LEU A 32 21.18 38.11 22.35
N GLY A 33 20.73 39.36 22.50
CA GLY A 33 19.53 39.87 21.84
C GLY A 33 19.62 39.80 20.31
N LYS A 34 20.78 40.13 19.72
CA LYS A 34 20.97 40.00 18.26
C LYS A 34 20.94 38.54 17.80
N MET A 35 21.53 37.62 18.57
CA MET A 35 21.46 36.19 18.27
C MET A 35 20.01 35.69 18.35
N ALA A 36 19.24 36.13 19.35
CA ALA A 36 17.82 35.81 19.47
C ALA A 36 17.02 36.32 18.26
N THR A 37 17.25 37.56 17.81
CA THR A 37 16.62 38.08 16.59
C THR A 37 16.95 37.25 15.35
N GLN A 38 18.20 36.79 15.18
CA GLN A 38 18.55 35.91 14.07
C GLN A 38 17.79 34.56 14.14
N ALA A 39 17.69 33.97 15.34
CA ALA A 39 16.92 32.74 15.54
C ALA A 39 15.43 32.95 15.21
N GLU A 40 14.84 34.07 15.61
CA GLU A 40 13.46 34.44 15.28
C GLU A 40 13.25 34.58 13.76
N LEU A 41 14.19 35.20 13.03
CA LEU A 41 14.11 35.31 11.58
C LEU A 41 14.10 33.95 10.88
N VAL A 42 14.91 33.00 11.34
CA VAL A 42 14.91 31.62 10.82
C VAL A 42 13.59 30.93 11.15
N ALA A 43 13.12 31.01 12.39
CA ALA A 43 11.88 30.37 12.82
C ALA A 43 10.65 30.93 12.08
N ASN A 44 10.61 32.25 11.86
CA ASN A 44 9.51 32.92 11.16
C ASN A 44 9.54 32.60 9.67
N SER A 45 10.69 32.67 9.01
CA SER A 45 10.79 32.29 7.59
C SER A 45 10.45 30.81 7.33
N PHE A 46 10.85 29.91 8.23
CA PHE A 46 10.39 28.51 8.19
C PHE A 46 8.87 28.42 8.33
N ARG A 47 8.28 29.11 9.30
CA ARG A 47 6.83 29.12 9.53
C ARG A 47 6.08 29.66 8.31
N ASP A 48 6.50 30.79 7.76
CA ASP A 48 5.86 31.43 6.61
C ASP A 48 5.90 30.52 5.39
N GLU A 49 7.05 29.87 5.13
CA GLU A 49 7.19 28.93 4.03
C GLU A 49 6.34 27.67 4.25
N MET A 50 6.28 27.14 5.48
CA MET A 50 5.43 26.01 5.80
C MET A 50 3.94 26.35 5.68
N GLN A 51 3.53 27.55 6.11
CA GLN A 51 2.15 28.02 6.00
C GLN A 51 1.71 28.25 4.54
N ALA A 52 2.65 28.58 3.65
CA ALA A 52 2.39 28.72 2.22
C ALA A 52 2.21 27.36 1.50
N ARG A 53 2.32 26.22 2.20
CA ARG A 53 2.32 24.88 1.62
C ARG A 53 1.29 23.98 2.30
N MET A 54 0.71 23.05 1.54
CA MET A 54 -0.04 21.94 2.13
C MET A 54 0.93 20.81 2.49
N VAL A 55 0.94 20.42 3.76
CA VAL A 55 1.82 19.37 4.28
C VAL A 55 0.96 18.26 4.86
N PHE A 56 1.22 17.02 4.43
CA PHE A 56 0.63 15.83 5.02
C PHE A 56 1.64 15.23 5.99
N VAL A 57 1.20 15.00 7.23
CA VAL A 57 1.98 14.25 8.22
C VAL A 57 1.43 12.84 8.26
N ILE A 58 2.27 11.87 7.91
CA ILE A 58 1.91 10.46 7.99
C ILE A 58 1.98 10.05 9.47
N PRO A 59 0.88 9.52 10.05
CA PRO A 59 0.93 8.99 11.41
C PRO A 59 1.94 7.84 11.50
N GLY A 60 2.80 7.83 12.53
CA GLY A 60 3.88 6.85 12.67
C GLY A 60 3.42 5.39 12.56
N ARG A 61 2.19 5.08 13.00
CA ARG A 61 1.60 3.73 12.92
C ARG A 61 1.37 3.22 11.48
N HIS A 62 1.28 4.11 10.48
CA HIS A 62 1.10 3.73 9.07
C HIS A 62 2.30 4.12 8.20
N ALA A 63 3.32 4.74 8.77
CA ALA A 63 4.51 5.17 8.02
C ALA A 63 5.21 4.00 7.31
N SER A 64 5.15 2.81 7.91
CA SER A 64 5.69 1.57 7.34
C SER A 64 4.89 1.02 6.16
N LEU A 65 3.83 1.69 5.69
CA LEU A 65 3.03 1.31 4.53
C LEU A 65 3.24 2.25 3.33
N TYR A 66 3.97 3.35 3.49
CA TYR A 66 4.23 4.33 2.44
C TYR A 66 5.50 3.98 1.67
N ASP A 67 5.41 3.96 0.33
CA ASP A 67 6.53 3.72 -0.59
C ASP A 67 7.28 2.40 -0.29
N VAL A 68 6.50 1.35 -0.03
CA VAL A 68 7.01 0.02 0.31
C VAL A 68 7.07 -0.85 -0.94
N ASN A 69 8.25 -1.40 -1.22
CA ASN A 69 8.42 -2.42 -2.25
C ASN A 69 7.83 -3.76 -1.80
N ALA A 70 7.12 -4.44 -2.71
CA ALA A 70 6.46 -5.72 -2.47
C ALA A 70 5.70 -5.79 -1.11
N PRO A 71 4.67 -4.96 -0.87
CA PRO A 71 4.02 -4.85 0.44
C PRO A 71 3.39 -6.16 0.94
N PHE A 72 2.99 -7.03 0.00
CA PHE A 72 2.44 -8.36 0.26
C PHE A 72 3.51 -9.47 0.26
N GLY A 73 4.78 -9.12 0.03
CA GLY A 73 5.93 -10.03 0.00
C GLY A 73 6.32 -10.41 -1.44
N GLU A 74 7.58 -10.82 -1.61
CA GLU A 74 8.18 -11.14 -2.92
C GLU A 74 7.44 -12.27 -3.63
N ALA A 75 6.95 -13.28 -2.92
CA ALA A 75 6.18 -14.36 -3.52
C ALA A 75 4.89 -13.88 -4.22
N VAL A 76 4.24 -12.84 -3.69
CA VAL A 76 3.05 -12.23 -4.32
C VAL A 76 3.46 -11.36 -5.49
N GLU A 77 4.56 -10.61 -5.36
CA GLU A 77 5.13 -9.79 -6.44
C GLU A 77 5.51 -10.64 -7.66
N ASP A 78 6.15 -11.78 -7.42
CA ASP A 78 6.58 -12.72 -8.46
C ASP A 78 5.38 -13.46 -9.09
N ALA A 79 4.39 -13.83 -8.28
CA ALA A 79 3.21 -14.56 -8.74
C ALA A 79 2.21 -13.66 -9.48
N PHE A 80 2.07 -12.39 -9.07
CA PHE A 80 1.08 -11.45 -9.57
C PHE A 80 1.68 -10.06 -9.84
N PRO A 81 2.70 -9.92 -10.70
CA PRO A 81 3.34 -8.63 -10.94
C PRO A 81 2.37 -7.57 -11.46
N SER A 82 1.32 -7.94 -12.19
CA SER A 82 0.29 -6.99 -12.63
C SER A 82 -0.51 -6.36 -11.48
N ALA A 83 -0.58 -7.01 -10.31
CA ALA A 83 -1.24 -6.48 -9.11
C ALA A 83 -0.34 -5.53 -8.29
N SER A 84 0.97 -5.51 -8.54
CA SER A 84 1.96 -4.81 -7.70
C SER A 84 1.64 -3.34 -7.49
N ILE A 85 1.33 -2.61 -8.57
CA ILE A 85 1.02 -1.17 -8.50
C ILE A 85 -0.20 -0.92 -7.61
N ASP A 86 -1.26 -1.72 -7.78
CA ASP A 86 -2.47 -1.57 -6.98
C ASP A 86 -2.23 -1.96 -5.50
N ILE A 87 -1.37 -2.95 -5.21
CA ILE A 87 -0.99 -3.31 -3.84
C ILE A 87 -0.18 -2.17 -3.16
N GLN A 88 0.77 -1.57 -3.88
CA GLN A 88 1.57 -0.44 -3.39
C GLN A 88 0.69 0.80 -3.14
N GLU A 89 -0.17 1.14 -4.10
CA GLU A 89 -1.09 2.27 -3.95
C GLU A 89 -2.10 2.06 -2.82
N ALA A 90 -2.54 0.83 -2.56
CA ALA A 90 -3.35 0.52 -1.38
C ALA A 90 -2.60 0.86 -0.07
N GLY A 91 -1.32 0.51 0.03
CA GLY A 91 -0.46 0.85 1.18
C GLY A 91 -0.28 2.36 1.34
N ASN A 92 0.06 3.06 0.25
CA ASN A 92 0.20 4.52 0.20
C ASN A 92 -1.09 5.22 0.64
N CYS A 93 -2.24 4.74 0.16
CA CYS A 93 -3.54 5.27 0.55
C CYS A 93 -3.83 5.09 2.05
N ILE A 94 -3.46 3.97 2.67
CA ILE A 94 -3.59 3.80 4.13
C ILE A 94 -2.67 4.75 4.86
N ALA A 95 -1.41 4.88 4.44
CA ALA A 95 -0.46 5.81 5.04
C ALA A 95 -0.96 7.26 5.01
N LEU A 96 -1.64 7.65 3.94
CA LEU A 96 -2.17 9.00 3.71
C LEU A 96 -3.61 9.22 4.19
N GLY A 97 -4.25 8.23 4.84
CA GLY A 97 -5.62 8.35 5.32
C GLY A 97 -6.67 8.46 4.22
N ARG A 98 -6.51 7.67 3.15
CA ARG A 98 -7.41 7.56 1.99
C ARG A 98 -8.07 6.18 1.97
N TRP A 99 -8.83 5.89 3.03
CA TRP A 99 -9.39 4.58 3.35
C TRP A 99 -10.19 3.93 2.21
N THR A 100 -11.15 4.65 1.63
CA THR A 100 -11.95 4.12 0.50
C THR A 100 -11.09 3.86 -0.72
N ALA A 101 -10.13 4.73 -1.04
CA ALA A 101 -9.23 4.54 -2.18
C ALA A 101 -8.33 3.32 -1.99
N ALA A 102 -7.82 3.09 -0.77
CA ALA A 102 -7.08 1.89 -0.43
C ALA A 102 -7.90 0.63 -0.72
N VAL A 103 -9.17 0.58 -0.27
CA VAL A 103 -10.05 -0.55 -0.55
C VAL A 103 -10.30 -0.72 -2.05
N MET A 104 -10.46 0.35 -2.83
CA MET A 104 -10.63 0.27 -4.29
C MET A 104 -9.40 -0.33 -4.99
N HIS A 105 -8.19 0.08 -4.59
CA HIS A 105 -6.94 -0.51 -5.09
C HIS A 105 -6.84 -1.99 -4.71
N LEU A 106 -7.20 -2.36 -3.48
CA LEU A 106 -7.25 -3.77 -3.07
C LEU A 106 -8.21 -4.60 -3.91
N MET A 107 -9.37 -4.05 -4.32
CA MET A 107 -10.30 -4.77 -5.19
C MET A 107 -9.70 -5.02 -6.58
N ARG A 108 -8.91 -4.07 -7.11
CA ARG A 108 -8.20 -4.23 -8.39
C ARG A 108 -7.09 -5.28 -8.29
N ALA A 109 -6.30 -5.25 -7.21
CA ALA A 109 -5.29 -6.27 -6.95
C ALA A 109 -5.90 -7.68 -6.83
N LEU A 110 -7.03 -7.82 -6.13
CA LEU A 110 -7.74 -9.09 -5.98
C LEU A 110 -8.39 -9.58 -7.29
N GLU A 111 -8.72 -8.67 -8.22
CA GLU A 111 -9.23 -9.04 -9.54
C GLU A 111 -8.20 -9.81 -10.36
N VAL A 112 -6.92 -9.49 -10.22
CA VAL A 112 -5.80 -10.24 -10.81
C VAL A 112 -5.77 -11.67 -10.28
N GLY A 113 -5.82 -11.83 -8.94
CA GLY A 113 -5.87 -13.17 -8.32
C GLY A 113 -7.10 -13.97 -8.76
N LEU A 114 -8.25 -13.33 -8.92
CA LEU A 114 -9.47 -13.99 -9.41
C LEU A 114 -9.33 -14.43 -10.87
N ALA A 115 -8.71 -13.60 -11.72
CA ALA A 115 -8.47 -13.93 -13.12
C ALA A 115 -7.52 -15.12 -13.26
N ALA A 116 -6.42 -15.12 -12.52
CA ALA A 116 -5.51 -16.27 -12.46
C ALA A 116 -6.25 -17.53 -11.99
N MET A 117 -7.19 -17.40 -11.03
CA MET A 117 -7.93 -18.55 -10.49
C MET A 117 -8.92 -19.10 -11.50
N ALA A 118 -9.57 -18.22 -12.25
CA ALA A 118 -10.39 -18.63 -13.38
C ALA A 118 -9.56 -19.40 -14.41
N GLU A 119 -8.38 -18.91 -14.78
CA GLU A 119 -7.49 -19.58 -15.73
C GLU A 119 -7.02 -20.95 -15.24
N HIS A 120 -6.60 -21.04 -13.97
CA HIS A 120 -6.15 -22.31 -13.36
C HIS A 120 -7.23 -23.41 -13.43
N PHE A 121 -8.50 -23.04 -13.31
CA PHE A 121 -9.63 -23.96 -13.43
C PHE A 121 -10.27 -23.97 -14.83
N SER A 122 -9.60 -23.42 -15.84
CA SER A 122 -10.09 -23.35 -17.23
C SER A 122 -11.47 -22.70 -17.37
N VAL A 123 -11.77 -21.73 -16.51
CA VAL A 123 -12.97 -20.89 -16.56
C VAL A 123 -12.71 -19.73 -17.50
N GLY A 124 -13.54 -19.61 -18.55
CA GLY A 124 -13.42 -18.54 -19.53
C GLY A 124 -13.70 -17.15 -18.95
N PRO A 125 -13.32 -16.07 -19.68
CA PRO A 125 -13.56 -14.71 -19.24
C PRO A 125 -15.06 -14.43 -19.09
N ALA A 126 -15.42 -13.65 -18.07
CA ALA A 126 -16.81 -13.24 -17.86
C ALA A 126 -16.91 -11.74 -17.58
N GLU A 127 -18.08 -11.18 -17.88
CA GLU A 127 -18.34 -9.73 -17.80
C GLU A 127 -18.28 -9.14 -16.39
N ASN A 128 -18.42 -9.97 -15.35
CA ASN A 128 -18.37 -9.50 -13.97
C ASN A 128 -18.00 -10.61 -12.98
N TRP A 129 -17.55 -10.19 -11.80
CA TRP A 129 -17.18 -11.05 -10.68
C TRP A 129 -18.22 -12.11 -10.33
N ASN A 130 -19.52 -11.79 -10.39
CA ASN A 130 -20.55 -12.77 -10.03
C ASN A 130 -20.58 -13.95 -11.01
N LYS A 131 -20.45 -13.66 -12.32
CA LYS A 131 -20.43 -14.68 -13.36
C LYS A 131 -19.16 -15.55 -13.25
N VAL A 132 -17.99 -14.93 -13.10
CA VAL A 132 -16.71 -15.65 -12.90
C VAL A 132 -16.81 -16.59 -11.69
N LEU A 133 -17.29 -16.08 -10.54
CA LEU A 133 -17.39 -16.88 -9.33
C LEU A 133 -18.39 -18.03 -9.44
N ASN A 134 -19.52 -17.83 -10.13
CA ASN A 134 -20.48 -18.92 -10.34
C ASN A 134 -19.89 -20.03 -11.23
N GLN A 135 -19.12 -19.66 -12.26
CA GLN A 135 -18.46 -20.63 -13.14
C GLN A 135 -17.32 -21.35 -12.40
N LEU A 136 -16.53 -20.60 -11.62
CA LEU A 136 -15.48 -21.15 -10.78
C LEU A 136 -16.04 -22.13 -9.75
N GLU A 137 -17.09 -21.77 -9.01
CA GLU A 137 -17.74 -22.69 -8.06
C GLU A 137 -18.27 -23.97 -8.74
N ALA A 138 -18.75 -23.87 -9.98
CA ALA A 138 -19.16 -25.04 -10.75
C ALA A 138 -17.96 -25.91 -11.15
N ALA A 139 -16.85 -25.30 -11.59
CA ALA A 139 -15.61 -25.99 -11.92
C ALA A 139 -15.01 -26.69 -10.69
N LEU A 140 -14.96 -26.00 -9.54
CA LEU A 140 -14.49 -26.55 -8.27
C LEU A 140 -15.31 -27.75 -7.81
N ARG A 141 -16.64 -27.73 -7.99
CA ARG A 141 -17.51 -28.88 -7.68
C ARG A 141 -17.31 -30.06 -8.62
N ALA A 142 -16.88 -29.78 -9.86
CA ALA A 142 -16.60 -30.81 -10.85
C ALA A 142 -15.17 -31.36 -10.73
N SER A 143 -14.26 -30.65 -10.06
CA SER A 143 -12.92 -31.14 -9.74
C SER A 143 -13.03 -32.34 -8.79
N ASP A 144 -12.58 -33.50 -9.26
CA ASP A 144 -12.51 -34.69 -8.43
C ASP A 144 -11.27 -34.63 -7.52
N ARG A 145 -11.42 -35.04 -6.27
CA ARG A 145 -10.32 -35.25 -5.31
C ARG A 145 -9.23 -36.15 -5.88
N ALA A 146 -9.59 -37.07 -6.77
CA ALA A 146 -8.64 -37.92 -7.50
C ALA A 146 -7.68 -37.12 -8.41
N THR A 147 -8.09 -35.95 -8.89
CA THR A 147 -7.34 -35.13 -9.85
C THR A 147 -6.44 -34.11 -9.15
N VAL A 148 -6.94 -33.46 -8.09
CA VAL A 148 -6.22 -32.35 -7.41
C VAL A 148 -5.65 -32.72 -6.04
N GLY A 149 -5.97 -33.92 -5.54
CA GLY A 149 -5.61 -34.35 -4.19
C GLY A 149 -6.39 -33.62 -3.09
N ALA A 150 -6.28 -34.11 -1.85
CA ALA A 150 -7.01 -33.54 -0.72
C ALA A 150 -6.60 -32.09 -0.40
N GLU A 151 -5.30 -31.79 -0.51
CA GLU A 151 -4.77 -30.45 -0.25
C GLU A 151 -5.17 -29.44 -1.33
N GLY A 152 -5.18 -29.86 -2.60
CA GLY A 152 -5.64 -29.02 -3.71
C GLY A 152 -7.14 -28.72 -3.63
N GLU A 153 -7.95 -29.72 -3.29
CA GLU A 153 -9.39 -29.55 -3.05
C GLU A 153 -9.66 -28.55 -1.92
N GLN A 154 -8.99 -28.71 -0.78
CA GLN A 154 -9.13 -27.81 0.36
C GLN A 154 -8.73 -26.37 0.01
N TRP A 155 -7.53 -26.18 -0.57
CA TRP A 155 -7.04 -24.87 -0.97
C TRP A 155 -8.01 -24.17 -1.94
N ALA A 156 -8.54 -24.92 -2.91
CA ALA A 156 -9.45 -24.35 -3.91
C ALA A 156 -10.81 -23.96 -3.30
N ALA A 157 -11.33 -24.76 -2.36
CA ALA A 157 -12.55 -24.46 -1.63
C ALA A 157 -12.39 -23.23 -0.72
N GLU A 158 -11.25 -23.10 -0.04
CA GLU A 158 -10.89 -21.94 0.77
C GLU A 158 -10.86 -20.67 -0.10
N ALA A 159 -10.13 -20.72 -1.22
CA ALA A 159 -10.00 -19.59 -2.13
C ALA A 159 -11.32 -19.15 -2.78
N GLY A 160 -12.12 -20.10 -3.27
CA GLY A 160 -13.43 -19.80 -3.87
C GLY A 160 -14.40 -19.16 -2.87
N THR A 161 -14.43 -19.70 -1.65
CA THR A 161 -15.26 -19.15 -0.55
C THR A 161 -14.83 -17.73 -0.19
N HIS A 162 -13.53 -17.49 -0.12
CA HIS A 162 -12.97 -16.18 0.23
C HIS A 162 -13.29 -15.13 -0.84
N PHE A 163 -13.14 -15.45 -2.13
CA PHE A 163 -13.54 -14.51 -3.20
C PHE A 163 -15.03 -14.17 -3.15
N ARG A 164 -15.90 -15.16 -2.86
CA ARG A 164 -17.34 -14.91 -2.70
C ARG A 164 -17.61 -13.94 -1.56
N PHE A 165 -16.91 -14.11 -0.44
CA PHE A 165 -16.96 -13.18 0.69
C PHE A 165 -16.49 -11.77 0.30
N ILE A 166 -15.30 -11.63 -0.30
CA ILE A 166 -14.74 -10.36 -0.78
C ILE A 166 -15.73 -9.64 -1.69
N LYS A 167 -16.30 -10.36 -2.66
CA LYS A 167 -17.26 -9.80 -3.61
C LYS A 167 -18.42 -9.12 -2.87
N ASN A 168 -19.05 -9.90 -1.98
CA ASN A 168 -20.29 -9.51 -1.34
C ASN A 168 -20.07 -8.48 -0.23
N ALA A 169 -19.01 -8.62 0.57
CA ALA A 169 -18.73 -7.76 1.71
C ALA A 169 -18.05 -6.44 1.29
N TRP A 170 -17.16 -6.47 0.29
CA TRP A 170 -16.28 -5.33 0.00
C TRP A 170 -16.42 -4.82 -1.42
N ARG A 171 -16.20 -5.65 -2.45
CA ARG A 171 -16.13 -5.20 -3.86
C ARG A 171 -17.42 -4.51 -4.30
N ASN A 172 -18.57 -5.11 -4.02
CA ASN A 172 -19.86 -4.51 -4.36
C ASN A 172 -20.06 -3.16 -3.65
N HIS A 173 -19.68 -3.07 -2.39
CA HIS A 173 -19.85 -1.87 -1.56
C HIS A 173 -18.85 -0.77 -1.91
N ALA A 174 -17.62 -1.12 -2.28
CA ALA A 174 -16.60 -0.18 -2.70
C ALA A 174 -16.88 0.41 -4.09
N MET A 175 -17.47 -0.37 -5.00
CA MET A 175 -17.75 0.04 -6.38
C MET A 175 -19.10 0.72 -6.58
N HIS A 176 -20.03 0.55 -5.65
CA HIS A 176 -21.24 1.35 -5.60
C HIS A 176 -21.03 2.47 -4.59
N ALA A 177 -21.36 3.72 -4.91
CA ALA A 177 -21.12 4.90 -4.06
C ALA A 177 -21.96 4.95 -2.75
N ARG A 178 -22.20 3.79 -2.14
CA ARG A 178 -23.09 3.58 -1.00
C ARG A 178 -22.35 3.53 0.33
N GLU A 179 -21.03 3.31 0.32
CA GLU A 179 -20.25 3.08 1.54
C GLU A 179 -18.93 3.85 1.53
N ARG A 180 -18.56 4.37 2.70
CA ARG A 180 -17.26 4.97 2.96
C ARG A 180 -16.56 4.10 3.99
N TYR A 181 -15.29 3.82 3.77
CA TYR A 181 -14.48 3.06 4.71
C TYR A 181 -13.77 4.01 5.67
N ASP A 182 -13.63 3.57 6.91
CA ASP A 182 -12.80 4.21 7.92
C ASP A 182 -11.44 3.50 8.02
N GLU A 183 -10.60 4.00 8.92
CA GLU A 183 -9.27 3.47 9.17
C GLU A 183 -9.30 1.99 9.56
N GLU A 184 -10.11 1.64 10.56
CA GLU A 184 -10.17 0.29 11.12
C GLU A 184 -10.55 -0.73 10.05
N ARG A 185 -11.61 -0.44 9.26
CA ARG A 185 -12.05 -1.33 8.19
C ARG A 185 -11.03 -1.41 7.07
N ALA A 186 -10.45 -0.30 6.62
CA ALA A 186 -9.47 -0.32 5.53
C ALA A 186 -8.22 -1.11 5.90
N VAL A 187 -7.71 -0.96 7.13
CA VAL A 187 -6.56 -1.72 7.63
C VAL A 187 -6.89 -3.20 7.73
N ALA A 188 -8.07 -3.56 8.26
CA ALA A 188 -8.51 -4.95 8.33
C ALA A 188 -8.64 -5.61 6.94
N ILE A 189 -9.21 -4.90 5.97
CA ILE A 189 -9.33 -5.37 4.58
C ILE A 189 -7.94 -5.52 3.94
N TYR A 190 -7.01 -4.60 4.19
CA TYR A 190 -5.63 -4.69 3.70
C TYR A 190 -4.90 -5.92 4.24
N SER A 191 -4.98 -6.16 5.55
CA SER A 191 -4.38 -7.35 6.17
C SER A 191 -4.98 -8.63 5.61
N ASN A 192 -6.30 -8.66 5.41
CA ASN A 192 -6.96 -9.83 4.83
C ASN A 192 -6.58 -10.05 3.35
N ALA A 193 -6.56 -9.00 2.53
CA ALA A 193 -6.14 -9.06 1.15
C ALA A 193 -4.68 -9.53 1.03
N LYS A 194 -3.80 -9.07 1.93
CA LYS A 194 -2.42 -9.55 2.03
C LYS A 194 -2.36 -11.05 2.25
N SER A 195 -2.99 -11.54 3.32
CA SER A 195 -3.00 -12.97 3.64
C SER A 195 -3.62 -13.80 2.51
N PHE A 196 -4.64 -13.28 1.85
CA PHE A 196 -5.32 -14.00 0.78
C PHE A 196 -4.50 -14.07 -0.50
N MET A 197 -3.90 -12.96 -0.95
CA MET A 197 -2.99 -12.96 -2.11
C MET A 197 -1.77 -13.86 -1.86
N GLN A 198 -1.25 -13.90 -0.62
CA GLN A 198 -0.19 -14.83 -0.23
C GLN A 198 -0.65 -16.29 -0.31
N HIS A 199 -1.88 -16.61 0.12
CA HIS A 199 -2.46 -17.94 -0.01
C HIS A 199 -2.63 -18.37 -1.48
N LEU A 200 -3.02 -17.44 -2.36
CA LEU A 200 -3.11 -17.71 -3.80
C LEU A 200 -1.73 -17.99 -4.41
N ALA A 201 -0.73 -17.18 -4.07
CA ALA A 201 0.64 -17.28 -4.61
C ALA A 201 1.32 -18.64 -4.32
N VAL A 202 0.81 -19.43 -3.36
CA VAL A 202 1.33 -20.79 -3.10
C VAL A 202 1.15 -21.71 -4.31
N LYS A 203 0.02 -21.63 -5.01
CA LYS A 203 -0.32 -22.57 -6.10
C LYS A 203 -0.52 -21.91 -7.45
N MET A 204 -0.28 -20.61 -7.55
CA MET A 204 -0.72 -19.82 -8.68
C MET A 204 0.29 -18.76 -9.09
N VAL A 205 0.36 -18.52 -10.39
CA VAL A 205 1.03 -17.39 -11.04
C VAL A 205 0.06 -16.86 -12.10
N GLU A 206 0.04 -15.56 -12.35
CA GLU A 206 -0.68 -15.00 -13.49
C GLU A 206 -0.15 -15.53 -14.83
N ASP A 207 -0.99 -15.53 -15.87
CA ASP A 207 -0.69 -16.03 -17.22
C ASP A 207 -0.24 -17.51 -17.29
N GLY A 208 -0.74 -18.35 -16.37
CA GLY A 208 -0.46 -19.78 -16.35
C GLY A 208 0.99 -20.15 -16.04
N GLY A 209 1.76 -19.25 -15.43
CA GLY A 209 3.14 -19.52 -14.98
C GLY A 209 3.23 -20.64 -13.94
N VAL A 210 4.40 -21.28 -13.86
CA VAL A 210 4.64 -22.37 -12.90
C VAL A 210 4.97 -21.79 -11.51
N PRO A 211 4.22 -22.15 -10.44
CA PRO A 211 4.47 -21.66 -9.08
C PRO A 211 5.87 -22.01 -8.54
N PRO A 212 6.40 -21.25 -7.57
CA PRO A 212 7.77 -21.43 -7.07
C PRO A 212 8.07 -22.83 -6.51
N GLU A 213 7.09 -23.52 -5.92
CA GLU A 213 7.29 -24.84 -5.29
C GLU A 213 7.67 -25.94 -6.31
N ASP A 214 7.24 -25.82 -7.57
CA ASP A 214 7.50 -26.83 -8.61
C ASP A 214 8.92 -26.73 -9.23
N ARG A 215 9.65 -25.65 -8.93
CA ARG A 215 11.06 -25.49 -9.37
C ARG A 215 12.04 -26.42 -8.66
N SER A 216 11.58 -27.14 -7.63
CA SER A 216 12.37 -28.13 -6.89
C SER A 216 12.41 -29.52 -7.52
N ASN A 217 11.57 -29.80 -8.53
CA ASN A 217 11.48 -31.09 -9.21
C ASN A 217 12.02 -31.13 -10.65
N VAL A 218 12.59 -30.04 -11.14
CA VAL A 218 13.33 -30.05 -12.42
C VAL A 218 14.78 -30.45 -12.14
N ARG A 219 15.03 -31.77 -12.10
CA ARG A 219 16.36 -32.38 -12.27
C ARG A 219 16.41 -33.15 -13.57
#